data_AF-W4VJF2-F1
#
_entry.id   AF-W4VJF2-F1
#
_cell.length_a   1.000
_cell.length_b   1.000
_cell.length_c   1.000
_cell.angle_alpha   90.00
_cell.angle_beta   90.00
_cell.angle_gamma   90.00
#
_symmetry.space_group_name_H-M   'P 1'
#
loop_
_entity.id
_entity.type
_entity.pdbx_description
1 polymer ?
#
loop_
_entity_poly.entity_id
_entity_poly.type
_entity_poly.pdbx_seq_one_letter_code
_entity_poly.pdbx_strand_id
1 'polypeptide(L)'
;MKFLLIDPKMVELTPYNDIPPHLVAPVITDVKAATFSLKWAVQEMEDRYAKFVKEGARDIGRYNEKIKRQKRDNEHMPYIVIVIDELADLMMTSPPHDVEDAICRIAQKARACGIHLLIATQRPSVDVITGLIKANIPTRIAFSVSSQVDSRTILDASGAEKLLGKGDMLFVENGSSETKRIQGAFVSDDEIERITNYAKQIAAPKYLFEQDQLIQQISQDEDIDELYQEVVDFVLEYNGASASLLQRRFKVGYNRAARLIDMMEHNGIISGQNGSKPRDILLSRNDLINEKN
;
A
#
# COMPACT_ATOMS: atom_id res chain seq x y z
N MET A 1 7.21 -11.92 13.38
CA MET A 1 7.21 -10.59 12.73
C MET A 1 7.38 -10.81 11.24
N LYS A 2 6.81 -9.93 10.42
CA LYS A 2 6.84 -9.94 8.98
C LYS A 2 7.28 -8.58 8.43
N PHE A 3 7.92 -8.53 7.27
CA PHE A 3 8.38 -7.33 6.59
C PHE A 3 7.81 -7.22 5.18
N LEU A 4 7.40 -6.01 4.81
CA LEU A 4 7.09 -5.63 3.44
C LEU A 4 8.15 -4.62 3.01
N LEU A 5 9.01 -4.98 2.06
CA LEU A 5 10.16 -4.18 1.65
C LEU A 5 9.90 -3.57 0.27
N ILE A 6 10.04 -2.25 0.15
CA ILE A 6 9.85 -1.49 -1.09
C ILE A 6 11.17 -0.77 -1.41
N ASP A 7 11.81 -1.19 -2.50
CA ASP A 7 13.09 -0.68 -3.02
C ASP A 7 12.99 -0.44 -4.53
N PRO A 8 12.50 0.73 -4.95
CA PRO A 8 12.32 1.05 -6.36
C PRO A 8 13.65 1.18 -7.13
N LYS A 9 14.78 1.32 -6.43
CA LYS A 9 16.11 1.46 -7.03
C LYS A 9 16.84 0.11 -7.19
N MET A 10 16.38 -0.94 -6.51
CA MET A 10 16.98 -2.27 -6.50
C MET A 10 18.43 -2.28 -5.97
N VAL A 11 18.73 -1.43 -5.00
CA VAL A 11 20.11 -1.30 -4.47
C VAL A 11 20.18 -1.74 -3.02
N GLU A 12 19.39 -1.12 -2.15
CA GLU A 12 19.61 -1.17 -0.71
C GLU A 12 18.96 -2.40 -0.05
N LEU A 13 17.76 -2.80 -0.49
CA LEU A 13 17.00 -3.88 0.14
C LEU A 13 17.11 -5.22 -0.59
N THR A 14 17.70 -5.23 -1.79
CA THR A 14 17.88 -6.43 -2.60
C THR A 14 18.60 -7.58 -1.87
N PRO A 15 19.64 -7.36 -1.03
CA PRO A 15 20.27 -8.44 -0.25
C PRO A 15 19.30 -9.20 0.67
N TYR A 16 18.20 -8.56 1.05
CA TYR A 16 17.18 -9.11 1.94
C TYR A 16 16.14 -9.97 1.22
N ASN A 17 16.18 -10.08 -0.11
CA ASN A 17 15.32 -11.00 -0.85
C ASN A 17 15.47 -12.43 -0.31
N ASP A 18 14.37 -13.18 -0.34
CA ASP A 18 14.30 -14.57 0.11
C ASP A 18 14.65 -14.81 1.58
N ILE A 19 14.71 -13.77 2.44
CA ILE A 19 14.86 -14.00 3.88
C ILE A 19 13.60 -14.69 4.43
N PRO A 20 13.70 -15.97 4.79
CA PRO A 20 12.60 -16.72 5.34
C PRO A 20 12.57 -16.56 6.87
N PRO A 21 11.42 -16.81 7.52
CA PRO A 21 10.05 -16.70 7.03
C PRO A 21 9.53 -15.25 7.15
N HIS A 22 10.40 -14.25 7.08
CA HIS A 22 10.08 -12.91 7.56
C HIS A 22 9.46 -12.01 6.49
N LEU A 23 9.63 -12.29 5.20
CA LEU A 23 9.03 -11.47 4.17
C LEU A 23 7.53 -11.77 3.97
N VAL A 24 6.75 -10.71 3.72
CA VAL A 24 5.36 -10.77 3.27
C VAL A 24 5.32 -11.12 1.78
N ALA A 25 6.21 -10.54 1.00
CA ALA A 25 6.37 -10.72 -0.44
C ALA A 25 7.85 -10.52 -0.80
N PRO A 26 8.29 -10.89 -2.02
CA PRO A 26 9.58 -10.48 -2.54
C PRO A 26 9.77 -8.96 -2.43
N VAL A 27 11.02 -8.49 -2.40
CA VAL A 27 11.31 -7.05 -2.37
C VAL A 27 10.64 -6.38 -3.56
N ILE A 28 9.82 -5.39 -3.29
CA ILE A 28 8.99 -4.74 -4.28
C ILE A 28 9.81 -3.64 -4.95
N THR A 29 10.03 -3.82 -6.25
CA THR A 29 10.83 -2.90 -7.06
C THR A 29 9.98 -2.07 -8.02
N ASP A 30 8.80 -2.56 -8.40
CA ASP A 30 7.88 -1.81 -9.26
C ASP A 30 7.08 -0.80 -8.44
N VAL A 31 7.02 0.44 -8.91
CA VAL A 31 6.39 1.55 -8.19
C VAL A 31 4.87 1.40 -8.12
N LYS A 32 4.22 0.82 -9.14
CA LYS A 32 2.78 0.56 -9.09
C LYS A 32 2.48 -0.57 -8.10
N ALA A 33 3.26 -1.64 -8.14
CA ALA A 33 3.18 -2.74 -7.18
C ALA A 33 3.39 -2.25 -5.73
N ALA A 34 4.25 -1.26 -5.51
CA ALA A 34 4.44 -0.62 -4.21
C ALA A 34 3.17 0.09 -3.73
N THR A 35 2.55 0.92 -4.57
CA THR A 35 1.27 1.58 -4.27
C THR A 35 0.19 0.56 -3.93
N PHE A 36 0.10 -0.52 -4.71
CA PHE A 36 -0.82 -1.63 -4.47
C PHE A 36 -0.56 -2.35 -3.16
N SER A 37 0.70 -2.55 -2.80
CA SER A 37 1.06 -3.22 -1.54
C SER A 37 0.75 -2.35 -0.32
N LEU A 38 0.79 -1.02 -0.46
CA LEU A 38 0.28 -0.10 0.57
C LEU A 38 -1.25 -0.18 0.70
N LYS A 39 -1.99 -0.25 -0.42
CA LYS A 39 -3.45 -0.49 -0.41
C LYS A 39 -3.80 -1.82 0.27
N TRP A 40 -3.06 -2.89 -0.03
CA TRP A 40 -3.20 -4.18 0.65
C TRP A 40 -2.93 -4.08 2.15
N ALA A 41 -1.91 -3.33 2.57
CA ALA A 41 -1.63 -3.13 3.99
C ALA A 41 -2.77 -2.39 4.72
N VAL A 42 -3.45 -1.46 4.05
CA VAL A 42 -4.68 -0.84 4.57
C VAL A 42 -5.79 -1.87 4.71
N GLN A 43 -5.99 -2.75 3.72
CA GLN A 43 -7.01 -3.81 3.81
C GLN A 43 -6.72 -4.80 4.95
N GLU A 44 -5.47 -5.27 5.07
CA GLU A 44 -5.04 -6.15 6.16
C GLU A 44 -5.23 -5.47 7.54
N MET A 45 -5.04 -4.15 7.64
CA MET A 45 -5.33 -3.39 8.85
C MET A 45 -6.82 -3.46 9.24
N GLU A 46 -7.72 -3.25 8.28
CA GLU A 46 -9.17 -3.30 8.50
C GLU A 46 -9.65 -4.73 8.82
N ASP A 47 -9.10 -5.75 8.14
CA ASP A 47 -9.39 -7.15 8.41
C ASP A 47 -8.97 -7.58 9.83
N ARG A 48 -7.82 -7.08 10.30
CA ARG A 48 -7.38 -7.27 11.69
C ARG A 48 -8.34 -6.64 12.67
N TYR A 49 -8.81 -5.43 12.40
CA TYR A 49 -9.81 -4.76 13.24
C TYR A 49 -11.11 -5.56 13.33
N ALA A 50 -11.61 -6.08 12.20
CA ALA A 50 -12.80 -6.92 12.19
C ALA A 50 -12.64 -8.18 13.07
N LYS A 51 -11.47 -8.82 12.99
CA LYS A 51 -11.12 -9.98 13.84
C LYS A 51 -10.98 -9.60 15.31
N PHE A 52 -10.44 -8.42 15.63
CA PHE A 52 -10.36 -7.92 17.00
C PHE A 52 -11.73 -7.70 17.60
N VAL A 53 -12.66 -7.11 16.86
CA VAL A 53 -14.04 -6.91 17.31
C VAL A 53 -14.71 -8.26 17.59
N LYS A 54 -14.59 -9.22 16.66
CA LYS A 54 -15.16 -10.57 16.80
C LYS A 54 -14.63 -11.30 18.04
N GLU A 55 -13.33 -11.20 18.32
CA GLU A 55 -12.69 -11.82 19.48
C GLU A 55 -12.75 -10.96 20.76
N GLY A 56 -13.34 -9.76 20.70
CA GLY A 56 -13.36 -8.80 21.81
C GLY A 56 -11.96 -8.38 22.28
N ALA A 57 -11.00 -8.25 21.36
CA ALA A 57 -9.66 -7.73 21.59
C ALA A 57 -9.58 -6.24 21.22
N ARG A 58 -8.65 -5.50 21.84
CA ARG A 58 -8.43 -4.07 21.52
C ARG A 58 -7.18 -3.81 20.69
N ASP A 59 -6.28 -4.78 20.66
CA ASP A 59 -4.98 -4.71 20.00
C ASP A 59 -4.48 -6.11 19.67
N ILE A 60 -3.47 -6.19 18.81
CA ILE A 60 -2.85 -7.43 18.35
C ILE A 60 -2.28 -8.27 19.50
N GLY A 61 -1.75 -7.64 20.56
CA GLY A 61 -1.16 -8.35 21.69
C GLY A 61 -2.22 -9.15 22.43
N ARG A 62 -3.31 -8.50 22.80
CA ARG A 62 -4.47 -9.13 23.45
C ARG A 62 -5.14 -10.16 22.55
N TYR A 63 -5.23 -9.89 21.25
CA TYR A 63 -5.76 -10.84 20.28
C TYR A 63 -4.92 -12.14 20.30
N ASN A 64 -3.60 -12.02 20.10
CA ASN A 64 -2.69 -13.16 20.09
C ASN A 64 -2.67 -13.93 21.40
N GLU A 65 -2.78 -13.25 22.55
CA GLU A 65 -2.93 -13.91 23.85
C GLU A 65 -4.20 -14.76 23.93
N LYS A 66 -5.34 -14.26 23.43
CA LYS A 66 -6.60 -15.02 23.40
C LYS A 66 -6.50 -16.22 22.48
N ILE A 67 -5.98 -16.03 21.27
CA ILE A 67 -5.77 -17.11 20.30
C ILE A 67 -4.90 -18.24 20.87
N LYS A 68 -3.81 -17.88 21.55
CA LYS A 68 -2.93 -18.84 22.24
C LYS A 68 -3.65 -19.59 23.38
N ARG A 69 -4.45 -18.89 24.20
CA ARG A 69 -5.25 -19.53 25.27
C ARG A 69 -6.29 -20.50 24.72
N GLN A 70 -6.82 -20.22 23.54
CA GLN A 70 -7.79 -21.06 22.84
C GLN A 70 -7.14 -22.15 21.98
N LYS A 71 -5.81 -22.25 21.98
CA LYS A 71 -5.02 -23.22 21.18
C LYS A 71 -5.29 -23.14 19.67
N ARG A 72 -5.57 -21.94 19.16
CA ARG A 72 -5.79 -21.67 17.72
C ARG A 72 -4.53 -21.07 17.08
N ASP A 73 -3.37 -21.70 17.27
CA ASP A 73 -2.07 -21.13 16.91
C ASP A 73 -1.93 -20.75 15.42
N ASN A 74 -2.74 -21.35 14.54
CA ASN A 74 -2.85 -21.00 13.12
C ASN A 74 -3.45 -19.61 12.85
N GLU A 75 -4.18 -19.03 13.81
CA GLU A 75 -4.77 -17.69 13.71
C GLU A 75 -3.88 -16.61 14.34
N HIS A 76 -2.69 -16.97 14.84
CA HIS A 76 -1.77 -16.01 15.43
C HIS A 76 -1.32 -14.97 14.39
N MET A 77 -1.49 -13.69 14.71
CA MET A 77 -1.13 -12.59 13.81
C MET A 77 0.30 -12.09 14.04
N PRO A 78 1.14 -12.03 13.01
CA PRO A 78 2.45 -11.40 13.12
C PRO A 78 2.34 -9.86 13.06
N TYR A 79 3.22 -9.17 13.79
CA TYR A 79 3.52 -7.77 13.50
C TYR A 79 4.06 -7.63 12.08
N ILE A 80 3.64 -6.59 11.36
CA ILE A 80 4.12 -6.25 10.02
C ILE A 80 4.89 -4.93 10.09
N VAL A 81 6.08 -4.89 9.52
CA VAL A 81 6.86 -3.66 9.34
C VAL A 81 7.01 -3.40 7.85
N ILE A 82 6.50 -2.28 7.40
CA ILE A 82 6.57 -1.82 6.01
C ILE A 82 7.76 -0.86 5.92
N VAL A 83 8.71 -1.17 5.06
CA VAL A 83 9.92 -0.38 4.83
C VAL A 83 9.90 0.16 3.41
N ILE A 84 9.96 1.49 3.28
CA ILE A 84 10.07 2.18 2.00
C ILE A 84 11.44 2.85 1.96
N ASP A 85 12.32 2.42 1.06
CA ASP A 85 13.69 2.96 0.96
C ASP A 85 13.72 4.39 0.38
N GLU A 86 12.91 4.64 -0.64
CA GLU A 86 12.80 5.96 -1.26
C GLU A 86 11.34 6.33 -1.53
N LEU A 87 10.75 7.09 -0.61
CA LEU A 87 9.38 7.60 -0.76
C LEU A 87 9.22 8.49 -1.99
N ALA A 88 10.24 9.29 -2.33
CA ALA A 88 10.14 10.26 -3.42
C ALA A 88 9.83 9.59 -4.77
N ASP A 89 10.41 8.43 -5.03
CA ASP A 89 10.21 7.69 -6.27
C ASP A 89 8.74 7.21 -6.40
N LEU A 90 8.11 6.84 -5.27
CA LEU A 90 6.69 6.50 -5.22
C LEU A 90 5.80 7.72 -5.49
N MET A 91 6.08 8.83 -4.81
CA MET A 91 5.32 10.08 -4.92
C MET A 91 5.41 10.72 -6.32
N MET A 92 6.49 10.49 -7.05
CA MET A 92 6.69 11.08 -8.39
C MET A 92 6.13 10.24 -9.53
N THR A 93 5.98 8.92 -9.34
CA THR A 93 5.63 7.98 -10.42
C THR A 93 4.18 7.50 -10.34
N SER A 94 3.66 7.34 -9.13
CA SER A 94 2.24 7.04 -8.90
C SER A 94 1.45 8.34 -8.65
N PRO A 95 0.11 8.32 -8.76
CA PRO A 95 -0.70 9.44 -8.28
C PRO A 95 -0.30 9.74 -6.82
N PRO A 96 0.28 10.93 -6.51
CA PRO A 96 0.85 11.20 -5.20
C PRO A 96 -0.18 11.01 -4.08
N HIS A 97 -1.43 11.33 -4.39
CA HIS A 97 -2.58 11.20 -3.51
C HIS A 97 -2.84 9.76 -3.04
N ASP A 98 -2.70 8.76 -3.93
CA ASP A 98 -2.96 7.35 -3.57
C ASP A 98 -1.94 6.83 -2.56
N VAL A 99 -0.66 7.19 -2.75
CA VAL A 99 0.44 6.79 -1.87
C VAL A 99 0.32 7.52 -0.53
N GLU A 100 0.09 8.83 -0.57
CA GLU A 100 -0.08 9.67 0.63
C GLU A 100 -1.27 9.23 1.49
N ASP A 101 -2.42 8.95 0.87
CA ASP A 101 -3.62 8.47 1.56
C ASP A 101 -3.39 7.13 2.25
N ALA A 102 -2.73 6.18 1.57
CA ALA A 102 -2.43 4.88 2.15
C ALA A 102 -1.48 5.03 3.36
N ILE A 103 -0.42 5.82 3.22
CA ILE A 103 0.52 6.14 4.32
C ILE A 103 -0.22 6.77 5.50
N CYS A 104 -1.07 7.77 5.25
CA CYS A 104 -1.82 8.46 6.29
C CYS A 104 -2.79 7.51 7.01
N ARG A 105 -3.53 6.68 6.28
CA ARG A 105 -4.46 5.69 6.86
C ARG A 105 -3.74 4.70 7.76
N ILE A 106 -2.62 4.15 7.29
CA ILE A 106 -1.80 3.23 8.08
C ILE A 106 -1.27 3.97 9.31
N ALA A 107 -0.61 5.11 9.16
CA ALA A 107 -0.01 5.84 10.28
C ALA A 107 -1.03 6.23 11.37
N GLN A 108 -2.28 6.53 11.00
CA GLN A 108 -3.34 6.90 11.94
C GLN A 108 -3.89 5.73 12.76
N LYS A 109 -4.07 4.55 12.14
CA LYS A 109 -4.86 3.45 12.73
C LYS A 109 -4.05 2.18 13.00
N ALA A 110 -2.92 1.98 12.33
CA ALA A 110 -2.23 0.70 12.33
C ALA A 110 -1.59 0.28 13.67
N ARG A 111 -1.38 1.22 14.61
CA ARG A 111 -0.70 0.98 15.90
C ARG A 111 -1.31 -0.19 16.66
N ALA A 112 -2.65 -0.28 16.74
CA ALA A 112 -3.32 -1.35 17.47
C ALA A 112 -3.29 -2.68 16.70
N CYS A 113 -3.25 -2.62 15.37
CA CYS A 113 -3.19 -3.77 14.47
C CYS A 113 -1.79 -4.37 14.30
N GLY A 114 -0.77 -3.74 14.89
CA GLY A 114 0.62 -4.20 14.82
C GLY A 114 1.22 -4.07 13.43
N ILE A 115 0.77 -3.07 12.66
CA ILE A 115 1.39 -2.69 11.38
C ILE A 115 2.15 -1.38 11.61
N HIS A 116 3.40 -1.32 11.18
CA HIS A 116 4.30 -0.19 11.42
C HIS A 116 4.96 0.25 10.11
N LEU A 117 5.17 1.56 9.96
CA LEU A 117 5.83 2.15 8.80
C LEU A 117 7.23 2.65 9.17
N LEU A 118 8.20 2.34 8.32
CA LEU A 118 9.53 2.93 8.27
C LEU A 118 9.70 3.52 6.87
N ILE A 119 9.82 4.84 6.78
CA ILE A 119 9.88 5.54 5.51
C ILE A 119 11.21 6.30 5.44
N ALA A 120 11.97 6.03 4.40
CA ALA A 120 13.20 6.72 4.08
C ALA A 120 13.04 7.52 2.78
N THR A 121 13.84 8.58 2.67
CA THR A 121 13.98 9.35 1.44
C THR A 121 15.29 10.11 1.46
N GLN A 122 15.92 10.24 0.29
CA GLN A 122 17.08 11.12 0.10
C GLN A 122 16.67 12.52 -0.36
N ARG A 123 15.38 12.75 -0.64
CA ARG A 123 14.85 14.02 -1.16
C ARG A 123 13.92 14.68 -0.14
N PRO A 124 14.46 15.39 0.87
CA PRO A 124 13.68 16.04 1.91
C PRO A 124 13.01 17.35 1.43
N SER A 125 12.16 17.26 0.41
CA SER A 125 11.35 18.37 -0.10
C SER A 125 9.95 18.36 0.50
N VAL A 126 9.26 19.50 0.46
CA VAL A 126 7.88 19.65 0.94
C VAL A 126 6.90 18.82 0.12
N ASP A 127 7.21 18.57 -1.16
CA ASP A 127 6.39 17.76 -2.06
C ASP A 127 6.49 16.25 -1.74
N VAL A 128 7.59 15.81 -1.12
CA VAL A 128 7.79 14.42 -0.69
C VAL A 128 7.37 14.23 0.76
N ILE A 129 7.80 15.12 1.65
CA ILE A 129 7.48 15.11 3.08
C ILE A 129 6.43 16.17 3.34
N THR A 130 5.20 15.85 2.93
CA THR A 130 4.06 16.75 3.02
C THR A 130 3.63 17.02 4.46
N GLY A 131 2.78 18.03 4.66
CA GLY A 131 2.19 18.31 5.97
C GLY A 131 1.37 17.13 6.53
N LEU A 132 0.68 16.37 5.67
CA LEU A 132 -0.12 15.21 6.07
C LEU A 132 0.77 14.07 6.56
N ILE A 133 1.87 13.78 5.85
CA ILE A 133 2.84 12.77 6.28
C ILE A 133 3.43 13.16 7.64
N LYS A 134 3.87 14.42 7.79
CA LYS A 134 4.42 14.91 9.06
C LYS A 134 3.42 14.82 10.20
N ALA A 135 2.17 15.18 9.97
CA ALA A 135 1.13 15.15 11.01
C ALA A 135 0.88 13.72 11.55
N ASN A 136 1.07 12.69 10.73
CA ASN A 136 0.79 11.30 11.11
C ASN A 136 2.05 10.51 11.51
N ILE A 137 3.25 10.98 11.19
CA ILE A 137 4.54 10.34 11.53
C ILE A 137 5.33 11.26 12.46
N PRO A 138 5.12 11.16 13.80
CA PRO A 138 5.72 12.07 14.77
C PRO A 138 7.16 11.70 15.16
N THR A 139 7.56 10.44 14.98
CA THR A 139 8.94 10.00 15.26
C THR A 139 9.78 10.14 14.00
N ARG A 140 10.90 10.86 14.08
CA ARG A 140 11.70 11.21 12.90
C ARG A 140 13.19 11.10 13.18
N ILE A 141 13.92 10.73 12.15
CA ILE A 141 15.39 10.67 12.15
C ILE A 141 15.86 11.49 10.95
N ALA A 142 16.84 12.36 11.16
CA ALA A 142 17.55 13.02 10.07
C ALA A 142 19.04 12.72 10.19
N PHE A 143 19.61 12.16 9.12
CA PHE A 143 21.05 12.15 8.89
C PHE A 143 21.51 13.52 8.37
N SER A 144 22.81 13.64 8.07
CA SER A 144 23.37 14.86 7.47
C SER A 144 22.62 15.25 6.20
N VAL A 145 22.16 16.51 6.15
CA VAL A 145 21.48 17.11 5.00
C VAL A 145 22.26 18.31 4.47
N SER A 146 21.93 18.74 3.25
CA SER A 146 22.65 19.80 2.55
C SER A 146 22.33 21.21 3.07
N SER A 147 21.13 21.43 3.61
CA SER A 147 20.67 22.77 3.99
C SER A 147 19.80 22.80 5.24
N GLN A 148 19.71 23.99 5.85
CA GLN A 148 18.80 24.25 6.97
C GLN A 148 17.33 24.05 6.56
N VAL A 149 16.99 24.29 5.29
CA VAL A 149 15.64 24.09 4.75
C VAL A 149 15.29 22.60 4.81
N ASP A 150 16.19 21.73 4.33
CA ASP A 150 16.02 20.27 4.37
C ASP A 150 15.87 19.75 5.80
N SER A 151 16.68 20.27 6.74
CA SER A 151 16.58 19.93 8.16
C SER A 151 15.19 20.28 8.71
N ARG A 152 14.67 21.46 8.38
CA ARG A 152 13.32 21.87 8.80
C ARG A 152 12.23 21.07 8.13
N THR A 153 12.41 20.65 6.87
CA THR A 153 11.44 19.79 6.20
C THR A 153 11.28 18.46 6.95
N ILE A 154 12.37 17.87 7.45
CA ILE A 154 12.32 16.58 8.17
C ILE A 154 11.93 16.77 9.65
N LEU A 155 12.61 17.66 10.38
CA LEU A 155 12.55 17.73 11.84
C LEU A 155 11.68 18.87 12.39
N ASP A 156 11.18 19.75 11.52
CA ASP A 156 10.60 21.05 11.89
C ASP A 156 11.60 21.96 12.67
N ALA A 157 12.89 21.60 12.65
CA ALA A 157 13.98 22.28 13.34
C ALA A 157 15.27 22.25 12.50
N SER A 158 16.18 23.20 12.75
CA SER A 158 17.53 23.18 12.19
C SER A 158 18.48 22.31 13.02
N GLY A 159 19.55 21.83 12.41
CA GLY A 159 20.64 21.13 13.09
C GLY A 159 21.19 19.96 12.28
N ALA A 160 20.36 19.35 11.41
CA ALA A 160 20.80 18.21 10.60
C ALA A 160 21.83 18.63 9.53
N GLU A 161 21.82 19.90 9.11
CA GLU A 161 22.81 20.46 8.18
C GLU A 161 24.22 20.60 8.78
N LYS A 162 24.36 20.40 10.10
CA LYS A 162 25.62 20.51 10.85
C LYS A 162 26.18 19.14 11.26
N LEU A 163 25.51 18.06 10.88
CA LEU A 163 25.97 16.69 11.17
C LEU A 163 27.22 16.37 10.34
N LEU A 164 27.99 15.40 10.82
CA LEU A 164 29.27 15.02 10.23
C LEU A 164 29.15 13.97 9.11
N GLY A 165 27.93 13.45 8.89
CA GLY A 165 27.68 12.30 8.03
C GLY A 165 28.09 10.97 8.69
N LYS A 166 28.22 9.91 7.87
CA LYS A 166 28.70 8.57 8.30
C LYS A 166 28.04 8.05 9.59
N GLY A 167 26.71 8.10 9.63
CA GLY A 167 25.92 7.59 10.76
C GLY A 167 25.56 8.63 11.83
N ASP A 168 26.13 9.84 11.80
CA ASP A 168 25.71 10.92 12.70
C ASP A 168 24.29 11.40 12.34
N MET A 169 23.38 11.39 13.32
CA MET A 169 21.96 11.66 13.13
C MET A 169 21.32 12.43 14.30
N LEU A 170 20.22 13.12 13.99
CA LEU A 170 19.31 13.69 14.97
C LEU A 170 18.03 12.85 15.03
N PHE A 171 17.59 12.53 16.24
CA PHE A 171 16.37 11.78 16.52
C PHE A 171 15.36 12.65 17.25
N VAL A 172 14.12 12.63 16.79
CA VAL A 172 12.96 13.27 17.44
C VAL A 172 11.97 12.18 17.82
N GLU A 173 11.68 12.12 19.11
CA GLU A 173 10.74 11.16 19.70
C GLU A 173 9.30 11.67 19.61
N ASN A 174 8.34 10.75 19.51
CA ASN A 174 6.92 11.11 19.52
C ASN A 174 6.56 11.92 20.78
N GLY A 175 5.97 13.11 20.57
CA GLY A 175 5.53 14.01 21.64
C GLY A 175 6.63 14.90 22.22
N SER A 176 7.87 14.80 21.74
CA SER A 176 8.97 15.70 22.10
C SER A 176 9.29 16.67 20.95
N SER A 177 9.63 17.91 21.28
CA SER A 177 10.23 18.87 20.33
C SER A 177 11.76 18.90 20.43
N GLU A 178 12.35 18.18 21.39
CA GLU A 178 13.81 18.13 21.55
C GLU A 178 14.43 17.10 20.60
N THR A 179 15.53 17.49 19.98
CA THR A 179 16.36 16.61 19.16
C THR A 179 17.44 15.97 20.01
N LYS A 180 17.60 14.65 19.87
CA LYS A 180 18.69 13.88 20.48
C LYS A 180 19.71 13.55 19.39
N ARG A 181 20.97 13.95 19.55
CA ARG A 181 22.04 13.56 18.62
C ARG A 181 22.54 12.16 18.95
N ILE A 182 22.59 11.30 17.94
CA ILE A 182 22.94 9.88 18.07
C ILE A 182 23.94 9.52 16.98
N GLN A 183 24.92 8.67 17.31
CA GLN A 183 25.80 8.04 16.33
C GLN A 183 25.23 6.68 15.96
N GLY A 184 24.84 6.50 14.70
CA GLY A 184 24.38 5.24 14.15
C GLY A 184 25.48 4.18 14.16
N ALA A 185 25.08 2.93 14.42
CA ALA A 185 25.97 1.79 14.30
C ALA A 185 26.27 1.54 12.82
N PHE A 186 27.56 1.35 12.50
CA PHE A 186 27.97 0.94 11.18
C PHE A 186 27.83 -0.57 11.05
N VAL A 187 27.21 -1.01 9.96
CA VAL A 187 27.12 -2.42 9.56
C VAL A 187 27.61 -2.47 8.12
N SER A 188 28.60 -3.32 7.86
CA SER A 188 29.15 -3.49 6.51
C SER A 188 28.32 -4.45 5.65
N ASP A 189 28.46 -4.33 4.33
CA ASP A 189 27.77 -5.21 3.38
C ASP A 189 28.12 -6.69 3.62
N ASP A 190 29.38 -7.00 3.93
CA ASP A 190 29.83 -8.36 4.30
C ASP A 190 29.09 -8.91 5.53
N GLU A 191 28.76 -8.04 6.50
CA GLU A 191 28.00 -8.44 7.69
C GLU A 191 26.53 -8.69 7.35
N ILE A 192 25.95 -7.84 6.49
CA ILE A 192 24.59 -8.01 5.97
C ILE A 192 24.51 -9.35 5.24
N GLU A 193 25.37 -9.58 4.25
CA GLU A 193 25.41 -10.82 3.47
C GLU A 193 25.58 -12.06 4.35
N ARG A 194 26.48 -12.01 5.33
CA ARG A 194 26.69 -13.11 6.26
C ARG A 194 25.41 -13.46 7.02
N ILE A 195 24.69 -12.45 7.50
CA ILE A 195 23.44 -12.64 8.26
C ILE A 195 22.30 -13.10 7.34
N THR A 196 22.14 -12.48 6.18
CA THR A 196 21.06 -12.84 5.24
C THR A 196 21.27 -14.24 4.68
N ASN A 197 22.50 -14.63 4.35
CA ASN A 197 22.84 -16.00 3.92
C ASN A 197 22.58 -17.03 5.00
N TYR A 198 22.93 -16.73 6.26
CA TYR A 198 22.59 -17.59 7.37
C TYR A 198 21.07 -17.73 7.53
N ALA A 199 20.32 -16.64 7.45
CA ALA A 199 18.86 -16.66 7.59
C ALA A 199 18.19 -17.47 6.47
N LYS A 200 18.68 -17.38 5.23
CA LYS A 200 18.21 -18.16 4.07
C LYS A 200 18.36 -19.67 4.25
N GLN A 201 19.31 -20.12 5.07
CA GLN A 201 19.51 -21.55 5.35
C GLN A 201 18.50 -22.11 6.36
N ILE A 202 17.80 -21.26 7.11
CA ILE A 202 16.92 -21.69 8.21
C ILE A 202 15.62 -22.33 7.70
N ALA A 203 15.04 -21.79 6.62
CA ALA A 203 13.77 -22.26 6.06
C ALA A 203 13.61 -21.82 4.60
N ALA A 204 12.58 -22.33 3.92
CA ALA A 204 12.18 -21.80 2.61
C ALA A 204 11.36 -20.50 2.77
N PRO A 205 11.45 -19.55 1.82
CA PRO A 205 10.61 -18.35 1.83
C PRO A 205 9.13 -18.73 1.76
N LYS A 206 8.32 -18.04 2.57
CA LYS A 206 6.87 -18.20 2.59
C LYS A 206 6.22 -16.83 2.50
N TYR A 207 5.95 -16.43 1.26
CA TYR A 207 5.24 -15.21 0.92
C TYR A 207 3.74 -15.37 1.15
N LEU A 208 3.07 -14.29 1.54
CA LEU A 208 1.61 -14.20 1.60
C LEU A 208 1.01 -13.93 0.22
N PHE A 209 1.76 -13.25 -0.65
CA PHE A 209 1.38 -12.95 -2.03
C PHE A 209 2.62 -12.73 -2.89
N GLU A 210 2.44 -12.85 -4.20
CA GLU A 210 3.42 -12.46 -5.22
C GLU A 210 3.06 -11.09 -5.80
N GLN A 211 4.05 -10.34 -6.31
CA GLN A 211 3.81 -9.02 -6.93
C GLN A 211 2.78 -9.08 -8.07
N ASP A 212 2.91 -10.06 -8.96
CA ASP A 212 2.03 -10.20 -10.13
C ASP A 212 0.57 -10.45 -9.73
N GLN A 213 0.34 -11.14 -8.61
CA GLN A 213 -1.00 -11.42 -8.09
C GLN A 213 -1.68 -10.15 -7.58
N LEU A 214 -0.95 -9.25 -6.93
CA LEU A 214 -1.48 -7.95 -6.52
C LEU A 214 -1.86 -7.08 -7.71
N ILE A 215 -0.98 -7.01 -8.70
CA ILE A 215 -1.24 -6.23 -9.91
C ILE A 215 -2.49 -6.79 -10.60
N GLN A 216 -2.63 -8.11 -10.71
CA GLN A 216 -3.81 -8.72 -11.33
C GLN A 216 -5.10 -8.50 -10.51
N GLN A 217 -5.09 -8.74 -9.20
CA GLN A 217 -6.27 -8.56 -8.35
C GLN A 217 -6.76 -7.11 -8.33
N ILE A 218 -5.84 -6.15 -8.24
CA ILE A 218 -6.23 -4.74 -8.18
C ILE A 218 -6.50 -4.17 -9.58
N SER A 219 -5.87 -4.67 -10.65
CA SER A 219 -6.30 -4.29 -12.01
C SER A 219 -7.75 -4.72 -12.26
N GLN A 220 -8.18 -5.86 -11.72
CA GLN A 220 -9.57 -6.29 -11.78
C GLN A 220 -10.50 -5.36 -10.97
N ASP A 221 -10.07 -4.87 -9.80
CA ASP A 221 -10.84 -3.91 -8.99
C ASP A 221 -10.83 -2.47 -9.55
N GLU A 222 -9.72 -2.00 -10.11
CA GLU A 222 -9.62 -0.68 -10.78
C GLU A 222 -10.32 -0.66 -12.14
N ASP A 223 -10.46 -1.83 -12.79
CA ASP A 223 -11.34 -1.95 -13.94
C ASP A 223 -12.80 -1.81 -13.53
N ILE A 224 -13.22 -2.18 -12.32
CA ILE A 224 -14.61 -1.96 -11.85
C ILE A 224 -14.82 -0.48 -11.52
N ASP A 225 -15.16 0.31 -12.54
CA ASP A 225 -15.60 1.70 -12.40
C ASP A 225 -16.69 1.81 -11.31
N GLU A 226 -16.59 2.79 -10.41
CA GLU A 226 -17.56 2.98 -9.31
C GLU A 226 -19.02 3.07 -9.81
N LEU A 227 -19.22 3.58 -11.03
CA LEU A 227 -20.53 3.68 -11.66
C LEU A 227 -20.95 2.40 -12.39
N TYR A 228 -20.08 1.40 -12.49
CA TYR A 228 -20.30 0.21 -13.31
C TYR A 228 -21.59 -0.52 -12.94
N GLN A 229 -21.87 -0.74 -11.66
CA GLN A 229 -23.12 -1.39 -11.22
C GLN A 229 -24.36 -0.54 -11.54
N GLU A 230 -24.32 0.76 -11.24
CA GLU A 230 -25.45 1.67 -11.56
C GLU A 230 -25.70 1.77 -13.07
N VAL A 231 -24.63 1.74 -13.86
CA VAL A 231 -24.66 1.77 -15.32
C VAL A 231 -25.24 0.47 -15.87
N VAL A 232 -24.83 -0.68 -15.34
CA VAL A 232 -25.38 -1.99 -15.70
C VAL A 232 -26.88 -2.03 -15.39
N ASP A 233 -27.29 -1.63 -14.19
CA ASP A 233 -28.70 -1.57 -13.81
C ASP A 233 -29.51 -0.66 -14.74
N PHE A 234 -28.98 0.53 -15.04
CA PHE A 234 -29.63 1.45 -15.95
C PHE A 234 -29.75 0.90 -17.38
N VAL A 235 -28.69 0.26 -17.88
CA VAL A 235 -28.70 -0.33 -19.23
C VAL A 235 -29.73 -1.45 -19.30
N LEU A 236 -29.78 -2.34 -18.30
CA LEU A 236 -30.77 -3.42 -18.21
C LEU A 236 -32.22 -2.89 -18.15
N GLU A 237 -32.46 -1.78 -17.45
CA GLU A 237 -33.80 -1.17 -17.37
C GLU A 237 -34.19 -0.40 -18.65
N TYR A 238 -33.24 0.32 -19.24
CA TYR A 238 -33.48 1.14 -20.43
C TYR A 238 -33.51 0.33 -21.73
N ASN A 239 -33.01 -0.90 -21.70
CA ASN A 239 -32.90 -1.83 -22.81
C ASN A 239 -32.11 -1.27 -24.02
N GLY A 240 -30.93 -0.68 -23.73
CA GLY A 240 -30.00 -0.26 -24.77
C GLY A 240 -28.74 0.41 -24.22
N ALA A 241 -27.59 0.14 -24.85
CA ALA A 241 -26.29 0.67 -24.43
C ALA A 241 -25.58 1.44 -25.55
N SER A 242 -25.13 2.66 -25.23
CA SER A 242 -24.21 3.44 -26.08
C SER A 242 -23.39 4.43 -25.24
N ALA A 243 -22.16 4.74 -25.67
CA ALA A 243 -21.29 5.67 -24.96
C ALA A 243 -21.95 7.04 -24.76
N SER A 244 -22.60 7.60 -25.80
CA SER A 244 -23.28 8.90 -25.71
C SER A 244 -24.49 8.91 -24.78
N LEU A 245 -25.17 7.77 -24.59
CA LEU A 245 -26.25 7.63 -23.60
C LEU A 245 -25.69 7.73 -22.18
N LEU A 246 -24.61 6.99 -21.91
CA LEU A 246 -23.94 7.00 -20.60
C LEU A 246 -23.35 8.36 -20.26
N GLN A 247 -22.72 9.04 -21.22
CA GLN A 247 -22.18 10.39 -21.03
C GLN A 247 -23.25 11.38 -20.54
N ARG A 248 -24.46 11.33 -21.12
CA ARG A 248 -25.55 12.25 -20.76
C ARG A 248 -26.20 11.88 -19.43
N ARG A 249 -26.43 10.59 -19.18
CA ARG A 249 -27.14 10.11 -17.98
C ARG A 249 -26.28 10.23 -16.72
N PHE A 250 -25.02 9.80 -16.81
CA PHE A 250 -24.11 9.72 -15.67
C PHE A 250 -23.10 10.89 -15.61
N LYS A 251 -23.20 11.84 -16.54
CA LYS A 251 -22.32 13.02 -16.62
C LYS A 251 -20.83 12.66 -16.69
N VAL A 252 -20.50 11.56 -17.35
CA VAL A 252 -19.13 11.07 -17.52
C VAL A 252 -18.52 11.50 -18.86
N GLY A 253 -17.19 11.62 -18.91
CA GLY A 253 -16.46 11.91 -20.14
C GLY A 253 -16.48 10.75 -21.15
N TYR A 254 -16.14 11.01 -22.41
CA TYR A 254 -16.21 10.02 -23.50
C TYR A 254 -15.37 8.77 -23.23
N ASN A 255 -14.11 8.94 -22.80
CA ASN A 255 -13.21 7.82 -22.53
C ASN A 255 -13.71 6.91 -21.41
N ARG A 256 -14.34 7.48 -20.38
CA ARG A 256 -14.93 6.73 -19.26
C ARG A 256 -16.19 5.98 -19.70
N ALA A 257 -17.05 6.63 -20.49
CA ALA A 257 -18.24 6.00 -21.07
C ALA A 257 -17.89 4.85 -22.05
N ALA A 258 -16.83 5.01 -22.85
CA ALA A 258 -16.34 3.96 -23.74
C ALA A 258 -15.83 2.75 -22.95
N ARG A 259 -15.01 2.98 -21.92
CA ARG A 259 -14.52 1.91 -21.03
C ARG A 259 -15.66 1.13 -20.36
N LEU A 260 -16.66 1.83 -19.83
CA LEU A 260 -17.85 1.19 -19.24
C LEU A 260 -18.60 0.29 -20.24
N ILE A 261 -18.69 0.71 -21.51
CA ILE A 261 -19.28 -0.09 -22.58
C ILE A 261 -18.43 -1.33 -22.89
N ASP A 262 -17.11 -1.16 -23.01
CA ASP A 262 -16.20 -2.26 -23.33
C ASP A 262 -16.17 -3.30 -22.20
N MET A 263 -16.25 -2.86 -20.94
CA MET A 263 -16.38 -3.75 -19.79
C MET A 263 -17.69 -4.53 -19.79
N MET A 264 -18.82 -3.88 -20.10
CA MET A 264 -20.12 -4.56 -20.18
C MET A 264 -20.14 -5.57 -21.33
N GLU A 265 -19.45 -5.28 -22.44
CA GLU A 265 -19.27 -6.23 -23.56
C GLU A 265 -18.40 -7.42 -23.12
N HIS A 266 -17.27 -7.15 -22.47
CA HIS A 266 -16.36 -8.18 -21.98
C HIS A 266 -17.05 -9.12 -20.97
N ASN A 267 -17.87 -8.56 -20.09
CA ASN A 267 -18.64 -9.29 -19.09
C ASN A 267 -19.93 -9.93 -19.64
N GLY A 268 -20.13 -9.90 -20.98
CA GLY A 268 -21.24 -10.58 -21.64
C GLY A 268 -22.62 -9.96 -21.37
N ILE A 269 -22.69 -8.73 -20.84
CA ILE A 269 -23.95 -8.04 -20.51
C ILE A 269 -24.57 -7.45 -21.79
N ILE A 270 -23.73 -6.92 -22.67
CA ILE A 270 -24.14 -6.31 -23.94
C ILE A 270 -23.39 -6.91 -25.12
N SER A 271 -23.98 -6.83 -26.31
CA SER A 271 -23.39 -7.34 -27.53
C SER A 271 -22.27 -6.45 -28.07
N GLY A 272 -21.47 -7.03 -28.96
CA GLY A 272 -20.45 -6.31 -29.70
C GLY A 272 -21.01 -5.17 -30.55
N GLN A 273 -20.11 -4.33 -31.06
CA GLN A 273 -20.50 -3.12 -31.78
C GLN A 273 -21.29 -3.45 -33.06
N ASN A 274 -22.56 -3.03 -33.13
CA ASN A 274 -23.47 -3.34 -34.24
C ASN A 274 -23.74 -2.08 -35.11
N GLY A 275 -22.67 -1.54 -35.71
CA GLY A 275 -22.74 -0.32 -36.52
C GLY A 275 -23.13 0.92 -35.71
N SER A 276 -24.06 1.74 -36.24
CA SER A 276 -24.55 2.97 -35.57
C SER A 276 -25.73 2.75 -34.62
N LYS A 277 -26.20 1.50 -34.47
CA LYS A 277 -27.33 1.17 -33.60
C LYS A 277 -26.88 0.94 -32.15
N PRO A 278 -27.78 1.14 -31.16
CA PRO A 278 -27.52 0.76 -29.78
C PRO A 278 -27.14 -0.73 -29.68
N ARG A 279 -26.21 -1.07 -28.79
CA ARG A 279 -25.82 -2.46 -28.52
C ARG A 279 -26.99 -3.18 -27.84
N ASP A 280 -27.21 -4.44 -28.24
CA ASP A 280 -28.25 -5.30 -27.69
C ASP A 280 -27.83 -5.86 -26.34
N ILE A 281 -28.78 -6.11 -25.45
CA ILE A 281 -28.51 -6.69 -24.13
C ILE A 281 -28.59 -8.21 -24.23
N LEU A 282 -27.55 -8.89 -23.75
CA LEU A 282 -27.39 -10.34 -23.86
C LEU A 282 -27.83 -11.09 -22.59
N LEU A 283 -27.88 -10.42 -21.44
CA LEU A 283 -28.28 -11.01 -20.15
C LEU A 283 -29.50 -10.29 -19.57
N SER A 284 -30.46 -11.05 -19.02
CA SER A 284 -31.57 -10.48 -18.27
C SER A 284 -31.21 -10.34 -16.78
N ARG A 285 -31.92 -9.46 -16.05
CA ARG A 285 -31.72 -9.28 -14.59
C ARG A 285 -31.86 -10.60 -13.81
N ASN A 286 -32.59 -11.59 -14.32
CA ASN A 286 -32.74 -12.91 -13.69
C ASN A 286 -31.52 -13.83 -13.89
N ASP A 287 -30.74 -13.64 -14.95
CA ASP A 287 -29.57 -14.48 -15.25
C ASP A 287 -28.38 -14.09 -14.35
N LEU A 288 -28.22 -12.80 -14.08
CA LEU A 288 -27.18 -12.25 -13.19
C LEU A 288 -27.38 -12.63 -11.71
N ILE A 289 -28.62 -12.96 -11.30
CA ILE A 289 -28.93 -13.38 -9.92
C ILE A 289 -28.59 -14.87 -9.71
N ASN A 290 -28.64 -15.68 -10.77
CA ASN A 290 -28.37 -17.12 -10.69
C ASN A 290 -26.87 -17.48 -10.72
N GLU A 291 -26.00 -16.60 -11.24
CA GLU A 291 -24.53 -16.80 -11.18
C GLU A 291 -23.89 -16.46 -9.82
N LYS A 292 -24.63 -15.80 -8.91
CA LYS A 292 -24.15 -15.41 -7.57
C LYS A 292 -24.51 -16.39 -6.44
N ASN A 293 -25.14 -17.53 -6.76
CA ASN A 293 -25.42 -18.65 -5.84
C ASN A 293 -24.61 -19.89 -6.22
#